data_AF-A0A9W5R512-F1
#
_entry.id   AF-A0A9W5R512-F1
#
_cell.length_a   1.000
_cell.length_b   1.000
_cell.length_c   1.000
_cell.angle_alpha   90.00
_cell.angle_beta   90.00
_cell.angle_gamma   90.00
#
_symmetry.space_group_name_H-M   'P 1'
#
loop_
_entity.id
_entity.type
_entity.pdbx_description
1 polymer ?
#
loop_
_entity_poly.entity_id
_entity_poly.type
_entity_poly.pdbx_seq_one_letter_code
_entity_poly.pdbx_strand_id
1 'polypeptide(L)'
;MSKASLSYKDLSLQTIITNNHRCSEEVRAFFKEKIGANFRFTVALQKFFKDNVGKTYEDAVAFWHEENKRKKDPAYKTTIGAQFEYNRFTRDFFEDPNNKGKAKADAIAAWNEMKAKPGSNVYVPQKVEN
;
A
#
# COMPACT_ATOMS: atom_id res chain seq x y z
N MET A 1 -26.50 3.29 -21.89
CA MET A 1 -26.97 4.32 -20.94
C MET A 1 -25.76 4.95 -20.28
N SER A 2 -25.54 6.24 -20.48
CA SER A 2 -24.42 6.98 -19.88
C SER A 2 -24.64 7.08 -18.36
N LYS A 3 -23.68 6.57 -17.57
CA LYS A 3 -23.63 6.86 -16.14
C LYS A 3 -23.29 8.34 -16.00
N ALA A 4 -24.24 9.15 -15.53
CA ALA A 4 -23.93 10.49 -15.05
C ALA A 4 -22.87 10.36 -13.95
N SER A 5 -21.69 10.94 -14.16
CA SER A 5 -20.71 11.12 -13.10
C SER A 5 -21.31 12.11 -12.11
N LEU A 6 -21.60 11.66 -10.89
CA LEU A 6 -21.96 12.56 -9.80
C LEU A 6 -20.86 13.62 -9.65
N SER A 7 -21.27 14.89 -9.58
CA SER A 7 -20.34 15.96 -9.27
C SER A 7 -19.80 15.74 -7.86
N TYR A 8 -18.56 16.16 -7.63
CA TYR A 8 -17.98 16.21 -6.29
C TYR A 8 -18.93 16.85 -5.26
N LYS A 9 -19.66 17.89 -5.68
CA LYS A 9 -20.55 18.67 -4.80
C LYS A 9 -21.77 17.90 -4.32
N ASP A 10 -22.09 16.78 -4.96
CA ASP A 10 -23.21 15.92 -4.62
C ASP A 10 -22.79 14.81 -3.64
N LEU A 11 -21.49 14.70 -3.34
CA LEU A 11 -20.95 13.71 -2.40
C LEU A 11 -21.01 14.25 -0.97
N SER A 12 -21.37 13.38 -0.04
CA SER A 12 -21.42 13.67 1.39
C SER A 12 -20.87 12.48 2.18
N LEU A 13 -20.68 12.66 3.48
CA LEU A 13 -20.29 11.57 4.36
C LEU A 13 -21.32 10.43 4.36
N GLN A 14 -22.59 10.74 4.10
CA GLN A 14 -23.68 9.76 4.00
C GLN A 14 -23.82 9.13 2.61
N THR A 15 -22.95 9.47 1.66
CA THR A 15 -22.93 8.80 0.36
C THR A 15 -22.63 7.31 0.54
N ILE A 16 -23.51 6.46 0.01
CA ILE A 16 -23.39 5.01 0.08
C ILE A 16 -22.43 4.48 -0.98
N ILE A 17 -21.52 3.61 -0.57
CA ILE A 17 -20.61 2.88 -1.45
C ILE A 17 -21.44 1.89 -2.28
N THR A 18 -21.34 2.00 -3.60
CA THR A 18 -22.07 1.13 -4.53
C THR A 18 -21.15 0.07 -5.16
N ASN A 19 -21.73 -1.02 -5.68
CA ASN A 19 -20.99 -2.07 -6.41
C ASN A 19 -20.11 -1.54 -7.57
N ASN A 20 -20.46 -0.37 -8.12
CA ASN A 20 -19.76 0.24 -9.24
C ASN A 20 -18.89 1.43 -8.81
N HIS A 21 -18.56 1.52 -7.52
CA HIS A 21 -17.74 2.60 -6.98
C HIS A 21 -16.41 2.73 -7.74
N ARG A 22 -16.04 3.98 -8.06
CA ARG A 22 -14.79 4.31 -8.74
C ARG A 22 -14.02 5.35 -7.93
N CYS A 23 -12.72 5.17 -7.84
CA CYS A 23 -11.81 6.15 -7.25
C CYS A 23 -11.50 7.28 -8.23
N SER A 24 -12.54 8.01 -8.67
CA SER A 24 -12.42 9.10 -9.64
C SER A 24 -11.79 10.37 -9.04
N GLU A 25 -11.54 11.39 -9.86
CA GLU A 25 -11.03 12.68 -9.37
C GLU A 25 -12.05 13.41 -8.49
N GLU A 26 -13.34 13.27 -8.77
CA GLU A 26 -14.42 13.83 -7.94
C GLU A 26 -14.43 13.18 -6.57
N VAL A 27 -14.39 11.84 -6.51
CA VAL A 27 -14.29 11.13 -5.23
C VAL A 27 -12.98 11.48 -4.52
N ARG A 28 -11.87 11.61 -5.23
CA ARG A 28 -10.58 12.04 -4.65
C ARG A 28 -10.68 13.41 -4.02
N ALA A 29 -11.24 14.37 -4.73
CA ALA A 29 -11.44 15.70 -4.20
C ALA A 29 -12.25 15.61 -2.90
N PHE A 30 -13.30 14.77 -2.84
CA PHE A 30 -14.18 14.65 -1.67
C PHE A 30 -13.40 14.24 -0.44
N PHE A 31 -12.65 13.16 -0.57
CA PHE A 31 -11.82 12.69 0.52
C PHE A 31 -10.69 13.67 0.87
N LYS A 32 -10.13 14.41 -0.10
CA LYS A 32 -9.16 15.47 0.20
C LYS A 32 -9.76 16.62 1.01
N GLU A 33 -11.01 17.02 0.76
CA GLU A 33 -11.67 18.03 1.60
C GLU A 33 -11.91 17.52 3.02
N LYS A 34 -12.35 16.26 3.18
CA LYS A 34 -12.69 15.70 4.51
C LYS A 34 -11.48 15.28 5.34
N ILE A 35 -10.42 14.79 4.70
CA ILE A 35 -9.23 14.22 5.37
C ILE A 35 -8.04 15.16 5.31
N GLY A 36 -7.91 15.94 4.23
CA GLY A 36 -6.80 16.85 3.98
C GLY A 36 -5.89 16.43 2.81
N ALA A 37 -4.91 17.30 2.50
CA ALA A 37 -4.06 17.19 1.31
C ALA A 37 -3.21 15.90 1.23
N ASN A 38 -2.96 15.25 2.37
CA ASN A 38 -2.21 14.00 2.44
C ASN A 38 -3.02 12.77 2.02
N PHE A 39 -4.32 12.92 1.73
CA PHE A 39 -5.18 11.83 1.30
C PHE A 39 -4.66 11.17 0.01
N ARG A 40 -4.62 9.83 0.04
CA ARG A 40 -4.34 8.97 -1.11
C ARG A 40 -5.22 7.73 -1.03
N PHE A 41 -5.67 7.25 -2.18
CA PHE A 41 -6.30 5.94 -2.29
C PHE A 41 -5.26 4.83 -2.13
N THR A 42 -5.24 4.23 -0.95
CA THR A 42 -4.41 3.05 -0.66
C THR A 42 -5.05 1.79 -1.25
N VAL A 43 -4.26 0.74 -1.45
CA VAL A 43 -4.80 -0.56 -1.88
C VAL A 43 -5.81 -1.10 -0.86
N ALA A 44 -5.56 -0.87 0.43
CA ALA A 44 -6.48 -1.29 1.49
C ALA A 44 -7.81 -0.54 1.42
N LEU A 45 -7.80 0.79 1.21
CA LEU A 45 -9.02 1.57 1.04
C LEU A 45 -9.77 1.19 -0.25
N GLN A 46 -9.06 0.92 -1.34
CA GLN A 46 -9.69 0.42 -2.57
C GLN A 46 -10.36 -0.95 -2.37
N LYS A 47 -9.73 -1.83 -1.58
CA LYS A 47 -10.32 -3.11 -1.18
C LYS A 47 -11.53 -2.89 -0.27
N PHE A 48 -11.43 -1.95 0.68
CA PHE A 48 -12.54 -1.57 1.54
C PHE A 48 -13.79 -1.19 0.73
N PHE A 49 -13.65 -0.33 -0.30
CA PHE A 49 -14.78 0.02 -1.17
C PHE A 49 -15.42 -1.17 -1.89
N LYS A 50 -14.63 -2.16 -2.30
CA LYS A 50 -15.13 -3.36 -2.98
C LYS A 50 -15.86 -4.30 -2.04
N ASP A 51 -15.33 -4.47 -0.84
CA ASP A 51 -15.81 -5.45 0.13
C ASP A 51 -16.95 -4.90 1.01
N ASN A 52 -17.17 -3.57 1.03
CA ASN A 52 -18.11 -2.90 1.93
C ASN A 52 -19.16 -2.08 1.18
N VAL A 53 -19.76 -2.68 0.14
CA VAL A 53 -20.90 -2.08 -0.56
C VAL A 53 -22.07 -1.95 0.42
N GLY A 54 -22.72 -0.79 0.43
CA GLY A 54 -23.75 -0.43 1.42
C GLY A 54 -23.24 0.38 2.61
N LYS A 55 -21.92 0.42 2.87
CA LYS A 55 -21.34 1.34 3.87
C LYS A 55 -21.27 2.78 3.36
N THR A 56 -21.06 3.72 4.27
CA THR A 56 -21.00 5.15 3.93
C THR A 56 -19.58 5.61 3.63
N TYR A 57 -19.45 6.83 3.11
CA TYR A 57 -18.15 7.49 2.98
C TYR A 57 -17.58 7.89 4.35
N GLU A 58 -18.42 8.10 5.37
CA GLU A 58 -17.97 8.25 6.76
C GLU A 58 -17.19 7.03 7.23
N ASP A 59 -17.71 5.82 6.97
CA ASP A 59 -17.01 4.57 7.29
C ASP A 59 -15.65 4.48 6.57
N ALA A 60 -15.60 4.92 5.31
CA ALA A 60 -14.38 4.94 4.52
C ALA A 60 -13.34 5.96 5.06
N VAL A 61 -13.80 7.12 5.54
CA VAL A 61 -12.95 8.12 6.19
C VAL A 61 -12.38 7.55 7.50
N ALA A 62 -13.22 6.96 8.34
CA ALA A 62 -12.80 6.32 9.58
C ALA A 62 -11.75 5.23 9.32
N PHE A 63 -12.02 4.33 8.37
CA PHE A 63 -11.09 3.30 7.93
C PHE A 63 -9.74 3.88 7.48
N TRP A 64 -9.75 4.98 6.73
CA TRP A 64 -8.51 5.62 6.27
C TRP A 64 -7.67 6.14 7.46
N HIS A 65 -8.31 6.76 8.46
CA HIS A 65 -7.60 7.23 9.65
C HIS A 65 -7.01 6.08 10.47
N GLU A 66 -7.75 4.99 10.66
CA GLU A 66 -7.26 3.78 11.33
C GLU A 66 -6.08 3.16 10.58
N GLU A 67 -6.17 3.05 9.24
CA GLU A 67 -5.08 2.55 8.41
C GLU A 67 -3.82 3.40 8.58
N ASN A 68 -3.95 4.73 8.58
CA ASN A 68 -2.83 5.65 8.74
C ASN A 68 -2.25 5.60 10.15
N LYS A 69 -3.08 5.41 11.18
CA LYS A 69 -2.61 5.21 12.56
C LYS A 69 -1.78 3.92 12.66
N ARG A 70 -2.28 2.81 12.10
CA ARG A 70 -1.58 1.52 12.08
C ARG A 70 -0.23 1.62 11.35
N LYS A 71 -0.16 2.36 10.23
CA LYS A 71 1.08 2.55 9.47
C LYS A 71 2.17 3.35 10.21
N LYS A 72 1.81 4.12 11.24
CA LYS A 72 2.77 4.86 12.06
C LYS A 72 3.41 4.00 13.15
N ASP A 73 2.86 2.82 13.43
CA ASP A 73 3.43 1.90 14.39
C ASP A 73 4.74 1.30 13.82
N PRO A 74 5.89 1.44 14.52
CA PRO A 74 7.15 0.83 14.09
C PRO A 74 7.09 -0.70 13.95
N ALA A 75 6.19 -1.36 14.68
CA ALA A 75 5.97 -2.80 14.58
C ALA A 75 5.14 -3.19 13.34
N TYR A 76 4.49 -2.22 12.69
CA TYR A 76 3.69 -2.50 11.51
C TYR A 76 4.56 -2.77 10.28
N LYS A 77 4.62 -4.03 9.87
CA LYS A 77 5.23 -4.46 8.61
C LYS A 77 4.16 -4.73 7.56
N THR A 78 4.25 -4.06 6.41
CA THR A 78 3.39 -4.35 5.26
C THR A 78 3.77 -5.68 4.63
N THR A 79 2.79 -6.46 4.18
CA THR A 79 3.06 -7.64 3.36
C THR A 79 3.37 -7.20 1.94
N ILE A 80 4.55 -7.56 1.42
CA ILE A 80 4.94 -7.33 0.03
C ILE A 80 4.54 -8.58 -0.77
N GLY A 81 3.61 -8.45 -1.72
CA GLY A 81 3.09 -9.57 -2.50
C GLY A 81 4.15 -10.33 -3.29
N ALA A 82 3.90 -11.62 -3.58
CA ALA A 82 4.84 -12.57 -4.19
C ALA A 82 5.43 -12.12 -5.54
N GLN A 83 4.69 -11.32 -6.32
CA GLN A 83 5.19 -10.75 -7.58
C GLN A 83 6.31 -9.69 -7.42
N PHE A 84 6.45 -9.08 -6.24
CA PHE A 84 7.42 -7.99 -6.01
C PHE A 84 8.74 -8.51 -5.42
N GLU A 85 9.38 -9.44 -6.13
CA GLU A 85 10.56 -10.17 -5.64
C GLU A 85 11.70 -9.22 -5.24
N TYR A 86 12.05 -8.26 -6.10
CA TYR A 86 13.09 -7.26 -5.82
C TYR A 86 12.81 -6.46 -4.54
N ASN A 87 11.56 -6.07 -4.30
CA ASN A 87 11.19 -5.30 -3.11
C ASN A 87 11.26 -6.15 -1.84
N ARG A 88 10.87 -7.44 -1.92
CA ARG A 88 11.05 -8.39 -0.81
C ARG A 88 12.53 -8.58 -0.51
N PHE A 89 13.31 -8.94 -1.53
CA PHE A 89 14.75 -9.13 -1.40
C PHE A 89 15.44 -7.92 -0.76
N THR A 90 15.15 -6.71 -1.26
CA THR A 90 15.76 -5.49 -0.74
C THR A 90 15.38 -5.24 0.72
N ARG A 91 14.12 -5.48 1.10
CA ARG A 91 13.70 -5.34 2.49
C ARG A 91 14.42 -6.36 3.37
N ASP A 92 14.42 -7.63 2.98
CA ASP A 92 15.01 -8.71 3.74
C ASP A 92 16.53 -8.51 3.89
N PHE A 93 17.19 -8.00 2.84
CA PHE A 93 18.60 -7.57 2.87
C PHE A 93 18.84 -6.52 3.96
N PHE A 94 18.03 -5.47 4.05
CA PHE A 94 18.24 -4.42 5.07
C PHE A 94 17.73 -4.80 6.47
N GLU A 95 16.85 -5.79 6.58
CA GLU A 95 16.41 -6.33 7.86
C GLU A 95 17.47 -7.26 8.50
N ASP A 96 18.41 -7.78 7.70
CA ASP A 96 19.54 -8.56 8.22
C ASP A 96 20.52 -7.66 9.01
N PRO A 97 20.75 -7.95 10.30
CA PRO A 97 21.73 -7.22 11.12
C PRO A 97 23.14 -7.18 10.52
N ASN A 98 23.52 -8.17 9.70
CA ASN A 98 24.82 -8.24 9.03
C ASN A 98 24.98 -7.22 7.90
N ASN A 99 23.88 -6.62 7.43
CA ASN A 99 23.87 -5.58 6.41
C ASN A 99 23.67 -4.18 6.99
N LYS A 100 23.74 -4.01 8.31
CA LYS A 100 23.69 -2.68 8.94
C LYS A 100 24.78 -1.78 8.37
N GLY A 101 24.40 -0.59 7.94
CA GLY A 101 25.31 0.40 7.35
C GLY A 101 25.60 0.21 5.86
N LYS A 102 25.13 -0.88 5.23
CA LYS A 102 25.24 -1.06 3.78
C LYS A 102 24.38 -0.05 3.02
N ALA A 103 24.84 0.31 1.83
CA ALA A 103 24.15 1.23 0.95
C ALA A 103 23.17 0.49 0.03
N LYS A 104 22.28 1.25 -0.62
CA LYS A 104 21.39 0.74 -1.66
C LYS A 104 22.15 0.03 -2.80
N ALA A 105 23.35 0.50 -3.14
CA ALA A 105 24.18 -0.12 -4.16
C ALA A 105 24.55 -1.57 -3.80
N ASP A 106 24.80 -1.87 -2.53
CA ASP A 106 25.14 -3.22 -2.06
C ASP A 106 23.94 -4.18 -2.19
N ALA A 107 22.74 -3.70 -1.86
CA ALA A 107 21.52 -4.49 -2.04
C ALA A 107 21.26 -4.79 -3.53
N ILE A 108 21.52 -3.84 -4.41
CA ILE A 108 21.39 -4.02 -5.87
C ILE A 108 22.44 -5.03 -6.38
N ALA A 109 23.69 -4.95 -5.91
CA ALA A 109 24.73 -5.90 -6.27
C ALA A 109 24.36 -7.33 -5.83
N ALA A 110 23.92 -7.50 -4.58
CA ALA A 110 23.47 -8.78 -4.05
C ALA A 110 22.24 -9.34 -4.80
N TRP A 111 21.29 -8.46 -5.16
CA TRP A 111 20.15 -8.85 -6.00
C TRP A 111 20.59 -9.36 -7.37
N ASN A 112 21.54 -8.66 -8.00
CA ASN A 112 22.07 -9.03 -9.31
C ASN A 112 22.85 -10.36 -9.28
N GLU A 113 23.56 -10.63 -8.19
CA GLU A 113 24.22 -11.93 -7.99
C GLU A 113 23.18 -13.05 -7.77
N MET A 114 22.17 -12.81 -6.94
CA MET A 114 21.11 -13.78 -6.68
C MET A 114 20.39 -14.11 -7.99
N LYS A 115 19.79 -13.13 -8.68
CA LYS A 115 18.98 -13.36 -9.89
C LYS A 115 19.70 -14.11 -11.03
N ALA A 116 21.04 -14.17 -11.01
CA ALA A 116 21.83 -14.91 -11.99
C ALA A 116 21.91 -16.41 -11.68
N LYS A 117 21.63 -16.82 -10.44
CA LYS A 117 21.62 -18.22 -10.00
C LYS A 117 20.25 -18.86 -10.31
N PRO A 118 20.22 -20.15 -10.69
CA PRO A 118 18.97 -20.88 -10.87
C PRO A 118 18.27 -21.08 -9.53
N GLY A 119 16.96 -20.82 -9.48
CA GLY A 119 16.13 -21.03 -8.29
C GLY A 119 15.29 -19.82 -7.90
N SER A 120 14.85 -19.78 -6.65
CA SER A 120 14.02 -18.68 -6.12
C SER A 120 14.90 -17.48 -5.74
N ASN A 121 14.50 -16.27 -6.15
CA ASN A 121 15.19 -15.01 -5.88
C ASN A 121 14.98 -14.47 -4.45
N VAL A 122 14.97 -15.36 -3.46
CA VAL A 122 14.77 -15.00 -2.05
C VAL A 122 16.11 -14.62 -1.43
N TYR A 123 16.11 -13.58 -0.59
CA TYR A 123 17.31 -13.20 0.15
C TYR A 123 17.72 -14.33 1.10
N VAL A 124 19.00 -14.72 1.06
CA VAL A 124 19.58 -15.69 1.98
C VAL A 124 20.62 -14.94 2.82
N PRO A 125 20.46 -14.87 4.15
CA PRO A 125 21.45 -14.32 5.05
C PRO A 125 22.81 -15.01 4.85
N GLN A 126 23.87 -14.23 4.63
CA GLN A 126 25.21 -14.78 4.62
C GLN A 126 25.59 -15.12 6.07
N LYS A 127 25.83 -16.40 6.36
CA LYS A 127 26.38 -16.81 7.65
C LYS A 127 27.79 -16.27 7.76
N VAL A 128 28.10 -15.58 8.85
CA VAL A 128 29.49 -15.31 9.23
C VAL A 128 30.08 -16.66 9.64
N GLU A 129 30.98 -17.21 8.84
CA GLU A 129 31.89 -18.25 9.33
C GLU A 129 32.79 -17.58 10.37
N ASN A 130 32.73 -18.08 11.61
CA ASN A 130 33.65 -17.73 12.69
C ASN A 130 35.03 -18.35 12.44
#